data_AF-A0A261D9A5-F1
#
_entry.id   AF-A0A261D9A5-F1
#
_cell.length_a   1.000
_cell.length_b   1.000
_cell.length_c   1.000
_cell.angle_alpha   90.00
_cell.angle_beta   90.00
_cell.angle_gamma   90.00
#
_symmetry.space_group_name_H-M   'P 1'
#
loop_
_entity.id
_entity.type
_entity.pdbx_description
1 polymer ?
#
loop_
_entity_poly.entity_id
_entity_poly.type
_entity_poly.pdbx_seq_one_letter_code
_entity_poly.pdbx_strand_id
1 'polypeptide(L)' 'MNKDKRTAEEIFNNLASTIRSSHDQEISEEESRKLARNFIRFCQRFIEIRLRIDEEKEPTTKD' A
#
# COMPACT_ATOMS: atom_id res chain seq x y z
N MET A 1 5.13 -25.58 8.30
CA MET A 1 5.38 -24.43 7.41
C MET A 1 4.30 -23.40 7.67
N ASN A 2 4.66 -22.23 8.20
CA ASN A 2 3.71 -21.17 8.52
C ASN A 2 3.20 -20.58 7.19
N LYS A 3 1.93 -20.85 6.82
CA LYS A 3 1.35 -20.45 5.52
C LYS A 3 1.12 -18.94 5.40
N ASP A 4 1.35 -18.17 6.46
CA ASP A 4 0.87 -16.79 6.59
C ASP A 4 1.93 -15.69 6.47
N LYS A 5 3.21 -16.02 6.30
CA LYS A 5 4.25 -14.99 6.12
C LYS A 5 4.63 -14.87 4.65
N ARG A 6 3.79 -14.16 3.89
CA ARG A 6 4.20 -13.64 2.58
C ARG A 6 5.28 -12.58 2.77
N THR A 7 6.34 -12.63 1.97
CA THR A 7 7.39 -11.61 1.99
C THR A 7 6.85 -10.29 1.42
N ALA A 8 7.51 -9.17 1.77
CA ALA A 8 7.16 -7.87 1.19
C ALA A 8 7.28 -7.88 -0.35
N GLU A 9 8.25 -8.63 -0.88
CA GLU A 9 8.43 -8.83 -2.31
C GLU A 9 7.29 -9.63 -2.95
N GLU A 10 6.83 -10.71 -2.30
CA GLU A 10 5.67 -11.48 -2.78
C GLU A 10 4.39 -10.63 -2.79
N ILE A 11 4.19 -9.80 -1.77
CA ILE A 11 3.05 -8.87 -1.71
C ILE A 11 3.14 -7.85 -2.85
N PHE A 12 4.33 -7.27 -3.07
CA PHE A 12 4.56 -6.32 -4.15
C PHE A 12 4.32 -6.94 -5.53
N ASN A 13 4.87 -8.13 -5.78
CA ASN A 13 4.72 -8.83 -7.07
C ASN A 13 3.26 -9.21 -7.32
N ASN A 14 2.54 -9.67 -6.30
CA ASN A 14 1.10 -9.95 -6.41
C ASN A 14 0.30 -8.68 -6.74
N LEU A 15 0.62 -7.55 -6.11
CA LEU A 15 -0.03 -6.26 -6.39
C LEU A 15 0.23 -5.81 -7.83
N ALA A 16 1.50 -5.84 -8.28
CA ALA A 16 1.86 -5.46 -9.65
C ALA A 16 1.20 -6.37 -10.70
N SER A 17 1.13 -7.68 -10.42
CA SER A 17 0.43 -8.65 -11.26
C SER A 17 -1.08 -8.38 -11.32
N THR A 18 -1.70 -8.07 -10.18
CA THR A 18 -3.12 -7.73 -10.10
C THR A 18 -3.43 -6.47 -10.90
N ILE A 19 -2.64 -5.40 -10.73
CA ILE A 19 -2.80 -4.15 -11.48
C ILE A 19 -2.72 -4.39 -12.99
N ARG A 20 -1.75 -5.18 -13.44
CA ARG A 20 -1.59 -5.51 -14.87
C ARG A 20 -2.78 -6.31 -15.39
N SER A 21 -3.26 -7.27 -14.59
CA SER A 21 -4.41 -8.11 -14.95
C SER A 21 -5.71 -7.29 -14.99
N SER A 22 -5.85 -6.26 -14.16
CA SER A 22 -7.00 -5.35 -14.18
C SER A 22 -7.03 -4.37 -15.35
N HIS A 23 -5.94 -4.27 -16.12
CA HIS A 23 -5.85 -3.47 -17.34
C HIS A 23 -5.81 -4.36 -18.60
N ASP A 24 -6.34 -5.58 -18.53
CA ASP A 24 -6.31 -6.56 -19.64
C ASP A 24 -4.91 -6.75 -20.27
N GLN A 25 -3.86 -6.57 -19.48
CA GLN A 25 -2.46 -6.59 -19.91
C GLN A 25 -2.07 -5.52 -20.95
N GLU A 26 -2.87 -4.47 -21.13
CA GLU A 26 -2.57 -3.33 -22.01
C GLU A 26 -1.32 -2.56 -21.57
N ILE A 27 -1.04 -2.56 -20.26
CA ILE A 27 0.16 -1.96 -19.69
C ILE A 27 1.30 -2.98 -19.54
N SER A 28 2.52 -2.49 -19.70
CA SER A 28 3.74 -3.26 -19.48
C SER A 28 3.91 -3.67 -18.02
N GLU A 29 4.76 -4.67 -17.78
CA GLU A 29 5.14 -5.07 -16.41
C GLU A 29 5.85 -3.93 -15.67
N GLU A 30 6.65 -3.12 -16.37
CA GLU A 30 7.31 -1.97 -15.78
C GLU A 30 6.31 -0.92 -15.29
N GLU A 31 5.29 -0.63 -16.11
CA GLU A 31 4.21 0.29 -15.75
C GLU A 31 3.39 -0.23 -14.57
N SER A 32 3.05 -1.52 -14.56
CA SER A 32 2.30 -2.08 -13.44
C SER A 32 3.09 -2.06 -12.13
N ARG A 33 4.40 -2.31 -12.18
CA ARG A 33 5.32 -2.16 -11.03
C ARG A 33 5.44 -0.71 -10.58
N LYS A 34 5.44 0.24 -11.50
CA LYS A 34 5.45 1.69 -11.18
C LYS A 34 4.14 2.10 -10.50
N LEU A 35 3.00 1.65 -11.01
CA LEU A 35 1.69 1.87 -10.39
C LEU A 35 1.61 1.23 -8.99
N ALA A 36 2.11 0.00 -8.82
CA ALA A 36 2.17 -0.65 -7.51
C ALA A 36 2.99 0.17 -6.50
N ARG A 37 4.16 0.71 -6.90
CA ARG A 37 4.96 1.61 -6.04
C ARG A 37 4.20 2.89 -5.67
N ASN A 38 3.52 3.50 -6.64
CA ASN A 38 2.74 4.70 -6.41
C ASN A 38 1.58 4.44 -5.44
N PHE A 39 0.89 3.32 -5.60
CA PHE A 39 -0.20 2.90 -4.72
C PHE A 39 0.29 2.68 -3.28
N ILE A 40 1.41 1.98 -3.10
CA ILE A 40 2.00 1.77 -1.77
C ILE A 40 2.35 3.12 -1.12
N ARG A 41 2.97 4.04 -1.86
CA ARG A 41 3.28 5.39 -1.35
C ARG A 41 2.02 6.18 -0.98
N PHE A 42 0.95 6.03 -1.75
CA PHE A 42 -0.34 6.62 -1.43
C PHE A 42 -0.89 6.07 -0.12
N CYS A 43 -0.90 4.74 0.05
CA CYS A 43 -1.35 4.10 1.30
C CYS A 43 -0.54 4.57 2.51
N GLN A 44 0.79 4.67 2.39
CA GLN A 44 1.66 5.17 3.45
C GLN A 44 1.28 6.60 3.88
N ARG A 45 1.13 7.51 2.90
CA ARG A 45 0.70 8.89 3.20
C ARG A 45 -0.70 8.95 3.80
N PHE A 46 -1.61 8.10 3.35
CA PHE A 46 -2.96 8.04 3.90
C PHE A 46 -2.95 7.60 5.37
N ILE A 47 -2.12 6.60 5.72
CA ILE A 47 -1.92 6.16 7.10
C ILE A 47 -1.33 7.29 7.95
N GLU A 48 -0.29 7.98 7.46
CA GLU A 48 0.32 9.12 8.17
C GLU A 48 -0.69 10.23 8.46
N ILE A 49 -1.52 10.59 7.48
CA ILE A 49 -2.58 11.59 7.65
C ILE A 49 -3.60 11.10 8.68
N ARG A 50 -4.00 9.83 8.62
CA ARG A 50 -4.98 9.28 9.55
C ARG A 50 -4.47 9.31 10.99
N LEU A 51 -3.22 8.91 11.20
CA LEU A 51 -2.58 8.94 12.51
C LEU A 51 -2.52 10.36 13.07
N ARG A 52 -2.14 11.35 12.25
CA ARG A 52 -2.15 12.76 12.68
C ARG A 52 -3.54 13.26 13.10
N ILE A 53 -4.58 12.90 12.33
CA ILE A 53 -5.96 13.25 12.67
C ILE A 53 -6.39 12.60 13.99
N ASP A 54 -5.96 11.36 14.24
CA ASP A 54 -6.30 10.65 15.48
C ASP A 54 -5.53 11.25 16.68
N GLU A 55 -4.26 11.65 16.50
CA GLU A 55 -3.45 12.37 17.51
C GLU A 55 -4.03 13.76 17.85
N GLU A 56 -4.49 14.52 16.85
CA GLU A 56 -5.13 15.84 17.06
C GLU A 56 -6.49 15.76 17.76
N LYS A 57 -7.11 14.57 17.78
CA LYS A 57 -8.41 14.32 18.43
C LYS A 57 -8.31 13.83 19.86
N GLU A 58 -7.13 13.47 20.36
CA GLU A 58 -6.95 13.23 21.79
C GLU A 58 -6.91 14.58 22.51
N PRO A 59 -7.95 14.95 23.30
CA PRO A 59 -7.88 16.16 24.10
C PRO A 59 -6.73 15.99 25.08
N THR A 60 -5.79 16.93 25.09
CA THR A 60 -4.76 17.08 26.12
C THR A 60 -5.44 17.29 27.48
N THR A 61 -5.86 16.20 28.11
CA THR A 61 -6.22 16.15 29.51
C THR A 61 -5.00 15.58 30.21
N LYS A 62 -4.04 16.45 30.49
CA LYS A 62 -3.02 16.20 31.50
C LYS A 62 -3.30 17.22 32.61
N ASP A 63 -3.93 16.72 33.66
CA ASP A 63 -4.01 17.35 34.98
C ASP A 63 -2.60 17.62 35.54
#